data_AF-A0A365QYX9-F1
#
_entry.id   AF-A0A365QYX9-F1
#
_cell.length_a   1.000
_cell.length_b   1.000
_cell.length_c   1.000
_cell.angle_alpha   90.00
_cell.angle_beta   90.00
_cell.angle_gamma   90.00
#
_symmetry.space_group_name_H-M   'P 1'
#
loop_
_entity.id
_entity.type
_entity.pdbx_description
1 polymer ?
#
loop_
_entity_poly.entity_id
_entity_poly.type
_entity_poly.pdbx_seq_one_letter_code
_entity_poly.pdbx_strand_id
1 'polypeptide(L)'
;MWRCRRIAAVALGILMLSAGQGYCHDGMRVEAIAPANTSASHDFKGSSNGLLGGTSSISKIDVHTLLYPGSTTQVLAHYLPWWGPDPRGVDVGYRSDDPRQAFRTFADMRSRGIDGVIVDWYGAGHFVDTAWRASLPELAKFPGMTFSIMIDSGSFKFNACRGCDLTATILNNLAYISREYFTSNQYLRYDGHPIVSEFGMDAVGKADWARIHAAYPDIYWIHTLAQGFDLPYSKGAYVWEQPSPWNTPQAAGTRHDLLYRERFYNIAQNQPPGMITVGGAWSGFDDTKASWGAAAPRYLAPACGRTWLDTFRSINERFSVRQQLPFVQLITWNDYEEGSALETGIASCTAIDAQPVGASVAVRITHQETVDHLELYEQLGAVSFRLVGRYPADMTSIPLPDSGAGTYFIKAVGKPFIENVVSPPVVVR
;
A
#
# COMPACT_ATOMS: atom_id res chain seq x y z
N MET A 1 30.32 -14.20 12.77
CA MET A 1 30.38 -15.65 12.45
C MET A 1 29.25 -16.36 13.17
N TRP A 2 28.06 -16.41 12.57
CA TRP A 2 26.89 -17.05 13.18
C TRP A 2 27.01 -18.58 13.04
N ARG A 3 26.96 -19.30 14.16
CA ARG A 3 26.98 -20.77 14.23
C ARG A 3 25.55 -21.31 14.20
N CYS A 4 25.18 -22.04 13.15
CA CYS A 4 23.96 -22.84 13.10
C CYS A 4 24.04 -24.02 14.09
N ARG A 5 23.04 -24.16 14.98
CA ARG A 5 22.88 -25.33 15.86
C ARG A 5 22.28 -26.50 15.08
N ARG A 6 22.91 -27.68 15.21
CA ARG A 6 22.40 -28.97 14.73
C ARG A 6 21.43 -29.57 15.77
N ILE A 7 20.24 -29.97 15.35
CA ILE A 7 19.44 -30.96 16.07
C ILE A 7 19.61 -32.27 15.29
N ALA A 8 20.22 -33.26 15.94
CA ALA A 8 20.39 -34.60 15.40
C ALA A 8 19.21 -35.47 15.87
N ALA A 9 18.36 -35.90 14.94
CA ALA A 9 17.46 -37.03 15.14
C ALA A 9 18.13 -38.29 14.56
N VAL A 10 18.21 -39.34 15.37
CA VAL A 10 18.85 -40.62 15.05
C VAL A 10 17.94 -41.45 14.13
N ALA A 11 18.58 -42.14 13.19
CA ALA A 11 18.07 -42.74 11.98
C ALA A 11 17.21 -44.00 12.13
N LEU A 12 16.39 -44.26 11.11
CA LEU A 12 16.19 -45.59 10.55
C LEU A 12 15.97 -45.52 9.02
N GLY A 13 17.02 -45.88 8.28
CA GLY A 13 16.96 -46.53 6.96
C GLY A 13 16.44 -45.77 5.75
N ILE A 14 17.36 -45.28 4.91
CA ILE A 14 17.49 -45.47 3.44
C ILE A 14 18.36 -44.33 2.89
N LEU A 15 19.38 -44.69 2.10
CA LEU A 15 20.29 -43.76 1.42
C LEU A 15 19.52 -42.77 0.54
N MET A 16 19.60 -41.48 0.87
CA MET A 16 19.68 -40.39 -0.11
C MET A 16 20.62 -39.30 0.43
N LEU A 17 21.89 -39.35 0.03
CA LEU A 17 22.79 -38.21 0.14
C LEU A 17 22.53 -37.28 -1.05
N SER A 18 21.88 -36.14 -0.83
CA SER A 18 22.13 -34.81 -1.45
C SER A 18 20.91 -33.89 -1.39
N ALA A 19 20.61 -33.33 -0.22
CA ALA A 19 19.72 -32.17 -0.12
C ALA A 19 20.01 -31.42 1.17
N GLY A 20 20.86 -30.40 1.10
CA GLY A 20 21.20 -29.59 2.28
C GLY A 20 22.02 -28.33 2.00
N GLN A 21 22.66 -28.23 0.84
CA GLN A 21 23.38 -27.01 0.41
C GLN A 21 22.62 -26.17 -0.62
N GLY A 22 21.71 -26.74 -1.41
CA GLY A 22 20.98 -26.01 -2.47
C GLY A 22 20.08 -24.89 -1.95
N TYR A 23 19.23 -25.19 -0.95
CA TYR A 23 18.24 -24.23 -0.44
C TYR A 23 18.85 -22.96 0.17
N CYS A 24 19.97 -23.07 0.89
CA CYS A 24 20.64 -21.89 1.47
C CYS A 24 21.33 -21.04 0.40
N HIS A 25 21.91 -21.67 -0.62
CA HIS A 25 22.58 -20.94 -1.70
C HIS A 25 21.58 -20.26 -2.64
N ASP A 26 20.45 -20.90 -2.94
CA ASP A 26 19.42 -20.29 -3.78
C ASP A 26 18.73 -19.11 -3.08
N GLY A 27 18.46 -19.20 -1.77
CA GLY A 27 17.95 -18.07 -0.99
C GLY A 27 18.89 -16.84 -1.01
N MET A 28 20.20 -17.04 -0.81
CA MET A 28 21.18 -15.94 -0.88
C MET A 28 21.31 -15.33 -2.28
N ARG A 29 21.08 -16.11 -3.34
CA ARG A 29 21.11 -15.61 -4.73
C ARG A 29 19.88 -14.78 -5.07
N VAL A 30 18.70 -15.22 -4.63
CA VAL A 30 17.45 -14.46 -4.77
C VAL A 30 17.58 -13.12 -4.04
N GLU A 31 18.09 -13.11 -2.80
CA GLU A 31 18.29 -11.88 -2.03
C GLU A 31 19.28 -10.91 -2.71
N ALA A 32 20.30 -11.41 -3.40
CA ALA A 32 21.25 -10.57 -4.12
C ALA A 32 20.65 -9.91 -5.39
N ILE A 33 19.71 -10.58 -6.08
CA ILE A 33 19.04 -10.05 -7.29
C ILE A 33 17.80 -9.19 -6.92
N ALA A 34 17.12 -9.59 -5.85
CA ALA A 34 15.88 -9.01 -5.38
C ALA A 34 15.93 -8.89 -3.85
N PRO A 35 16.72 -7.93 -3.31
CA PRO A 35 16.81 -7.75 -1.86
C PRO A 35 15.50 -7.22 -1.29
N ALA A 36 15.30 -7.50 0.01
CA ALA A 36 14.28 -6.84 0.81
C ALA A 36 14.42 -5.33 0.70
N ASN A 37 13.32 -4.64 0.41
CA ASN A 37 13.39 -3.21 0.07
C ASN A 37 12.17 -2.40 0.57
N THR A 38 11.48 -2.87 1.60
CA THR A 38 10.32 -2.20 2.17
C THR A 38 10.65 -1.54 3.52
N SER A 39 9.75 -0.71 4.05
CA SER A 39 9.84 -0.20 5.42
C SER A 39 9.22 -1.11 6.49
N ALA A 40 8.59 -2.21 6.10
CA ALA A 40 8.12 -3.23 7.03
C ALA A 40 9.30 -3.82 7.82
N SER A 41 9.05 -4.27 9.05
CA SER A 41 10.10 -4.90 9.85
C SER A 41 10.57 -6.21 9.22
N HIS A 42 11.89 -6.43 9.15
CA HIS A 42 12.47 -7.72 8.73
C HIS A 42 12.03 -8.90 9.63
N ASP A 43 11.58 -8.60 10.84
CA ASP A 43 11.05 -9.59 11.77
C ASP A 43 9.60 -9.97 11.46
N PHE A 44 8.87 -9.13 10.74
CA PHE A 44 7.52 -9.45 10.28
C PHE A 44 7.57 -10.54 9.19
N LYS A 45 7.03 -11.72 9.51
CA LYS A 45 7.08 -12.91 8.62
C LYS A 45 5.91 -13.00 7.63
N GLY A 46 5.10 -11.95 7.54
CA GLY A 46 3.84 -11.98 6.83
C GLY A 46 2.69 -12.41 7.74
N SER A 47 1.50 -12.47 7.19
CA SER A 47 0.30 -12.85 7.94
C SER A 47 -0.66 -13.66 7.08
N SER A 48 -1.49 -14.48 7.73
CA SER A 48 -2.47 -15.33 7.05
C SER A 48 -3.55 -14.55 6.30
N ASN A 49 -3.65 -13.24 6.53
CA ASN A 49 -4.53 -12.32 5.80
C ASN A 49 -3.92 -11.79 4.48
N GLY A 50 -2.88 -12.46 3.97
CA GLY A 50 -2.31 -12.20 2.64
C GLY A 50 -1.15 -11.21 2.61
N LEU A 51 -0.76 -10.64 3.75
CA LEU A 51 0.38 -9.73 3.83
C LEU A 51 1.71 -10.46 3.68
N LEU A 52 2.57 -9.91 2.84
CA LEU A 52 3.95 -10.36 2.66
C LEU A 52 4.82 -10.08 3.90
N GLY A 53 5.92 -10.80 4.03
CA GLY A 53 6.92 -10.51 5.07
C GLY A 53 7.74 -9.26 4.76
N GLY A 54 8.34 -8.63 5.77
CA GLY A 54 9.20 -7.46 5.57
C GLY A 54 10.53 -7.75 4.86
N THR A 55 10.81 -9.02 4.56
CA THR A 55 11.95 -9.44 3.74
C THR A 55 11.66 -9.50 2.24
N SER A 56 10.46 -9.10 1.81
CA SER A 56 10.03 -9.22 0.40
C SER A 56 10.66 -8.14 -0.48
N SER A 57 10.91 -8.47 -1.75
CA SER A 57 11.40 -7.50 -2.74
C SER A 57 10.24 -6.97 -3.57
N ILE A 58 9.92 -5.70 -3.40
CA ILE A 58 8.76 -5.07 -4.01
C ILE A 58 9.19 -4.18 -5.16
N SER A 59 8.40 -4.15 -6.22
CA SER A 59 8.61 -3.23 -7.34
C SER A 59 8.63 -1.78 -6.88
N LYS A 60 9.64 -1.04 -7.36
CA LYS A 60 9.80 0.40 -7.17
C LYS A 60 9.42 1.20 -8.42
N ILE A 61 8.70 0.57 -9.36
CA ILE A 61 8.10 1.32 -10.46
C ILE A 61 7.15 2.35 -9.84
N ASP A 62 7.27 3.59 -10.30
CA ASP A 62 6.48 4.71 -9.81
C ASP A 62 4.99 4.42 -9.99
N VAL A 63 4.20 4.54 -8.92
CA VAL A 63 2.76 4.29 -8.93
C VAL A 63 2.00 5.18 -9.91
N HIS A 64 2.53 6.36 -10.25
CA HIS A 64 1.93 7.23 -11.27
C HIS A 64 1.88 6.59 -12.66
N THR A 65 2.70 5.57 -12.93
CA THR A 65 2.63 4.80 -14.18
C THR A 65 1.32 4.02 -14.33
N LEU A 66 0.56 3.82 -13.25
CA LEU A 66 -0.77 3.23 -13.29
C LEU A 66 -1.88 4.25 -13.55
N LEU A 67 -1.59 5.55 -13.55
CA LEU A 67 -2.55 6.61 -13.85
C LEU A 67 -2.58 6.91 -15.36
N TYR A 68 -3.66 7.54 -15.79
CA TYR A 68 -3.88 7.96 -17.17
C TYR A 68 -2.74 8.89 -17.66
N PRO A 69 -2.39 8.85 -18.96
CA PRO A 69 -1.32 9.68 -19.51
C PRO A 69 -1.55 11.18 -19.29
N GLY A 70 -0.49 11.87 -18.85
CA GLY A 70 -0.55 13.31 -18.54
C GLY A 70 -1.28 13.63 -17.23
N SER A 71 -1.50 12.63 -16.36
CA SER A 71 -2.01 12.84 -15.01
C SER A 71 -1.10 13.78 -14.21
N THR A 72 -1.74 14.69 -13.48
CA THR A 72 -1.13 15.53 -12.43
C THR A 72 -1.67 15.16 -11.05
N THR A 73 -2.36 14.02 -10.94
CA THR A 73 -2.96 13.54 -9.70
C THR A 73 -1.90 13.26 -8.66
N GLN A 74 -2.06 13.79 -7.45
CA GLN A 74 -1.20 13.42 -6.32
C GLN A 74 -1.64 12.08 -5.72
N VAL A 75 -0.68 11.22 -5.41
CA VAL A 75 -0.92 9.91 -4.80
C VAL A 75 -0.58 9.96 -3.31
N LEU A 76 -1.58 9.79 -2.46
CA LEU A 76 -1.49 9.94 -1.01
C LEU A 76 -1.72 8.59 -0.33
N ALA A 77 -0.84 8.18 0.58
CA ALA A 77 -1.05 6.97 1.37
C ALA A 77 -1.96 7.24 2.58
N HIS A 78 -2.99 6.43 2.78
CA HIS A 78 -3.70 6.40 4.06
C HIS A 78 -2.77 5.80 5.13
N TYR A 79 -2.31 6.61 6.07
CA TYR A 79 -1.25 6.28 7.02
C TYR A 79 -1.77 6.26 8.45
N LEU A 80 -1.48 5.17 9.16
CA LEU A 80 -2.00 4.93 10.50
C LEU A 80 -0.83 4.85 11.49
N PRO A 81 -0.49 5.96 12.18
CA PRO A 81 0.60 5.98 13.16
C PRO A 81 0.17 5.37 14.51
N TRP A 82 -0.42 4.18 14.49
CA TRP A 82 -1.09 3.57 15.64
C TRP A 82 -0.38 2.35 16.24
N TRP A 83 0.77 1.94 15.68
CA TRP A 83 1.53 0.79 16.17
C TRP A 83 2.34 1.22 17.39
N GLY A 84 1.73 1.08 18.57
CA GLY A 84 2.24 1.60 19.83
C GLY A 84 2.76 0.54 20.80
N PRO A 85 2.91 0.88 22.10
CA PRO A 85 3.32 -0.07 23.13
C PRO A 85 2.27 -1.14 23.39
N ASP A 86 1.00 -0.78 23.20
CA ASP A 86 -0.11 -1.67 23.47
C ASP A 86 -0.21 -2.71 22.35
N PRO A 87 -0.17 -4.01 22.68
CA PRO A 87 -0.29 -5.06 21.67
C PRO A 87 -1.60 -4.94 20.91
N ARG A 88 -1.53 -5.10 19.59
CA ARG A 88 -2.68 -5.21 18.67
C ARG A 88 -2.80 -6.64 18.15
N GLY A 89 -3.76 -6.90 17.26
CA GLY A 89 -3.98 -8.24 16.67
C GLY A 89 -2.82 -8.76 15.82
N VAL A 90 -1.84 -7.91 15.51
CA VAL A 90 -0.64 -8.23 14.71
C VAL A 90 0.60 -7.59 15.36
N ASP A 91 1.67 -8.37 15.49
CA ASP A 91 3.00 -7.84 15.83
C ASP A 91 3.73 -7.45 14.53
N VAL A 92 3.80 -6.15 14.26
CA VAL A 92 4.45 -5.60 13.06
C VAL A 92 5.96 -5.42 13.21
N GLY A 93 6.50 -5.66 14.41
CA GLY A 93 7.93 -5.59 14.68
C GLY A 93 8.53 -4.18 14.67
N TYR A 94 7.71 -3.13 14.82
CA TYR A 94 8.14 -1.74 14.98
C TYR A 94 7.13 -0.92 15.78
N ARG A 95 7.52 0.31 16.17
CA ARG A 95 6.62 1.32 16.73
C ARG A 95 6.50 2.53 15.82
N SER A 96 5.31 3.12 15.74
CA SER A 96 5.02 4.30 14.92
C SER A 96 5.61 5.59 15.49
N ASP A 97 5.98 5.62 16.77
CA ASP A 97 6.66 6.75 17.41
C ASP A 97 8.20 6.67 17.34
N ASP A 98 8.77 5.66 16.67
CA ASP A 98 10.21 5.57 16.40
C ASP A 98 10.57 6.42 15.16
N PRO A 99 11.35 7.51 15.31
CA PRO A 99 11.76 8.34 14.18
C PRO A 99 12.53 7.58 13.10
N ARG A 100 13.26 6.51 13.45
CA ARG A 100 13.96 5.68 12.46
C ARG A 100 12.98 4.89 11.60
N GLN A 101 11.89 4.42 12.19
CA GLN A 101 10.81 3.79 11.43
C GLN A 101 10.11 4.82 10.55
N ALA A 102 9.75 5.99 11.08
CA ALA A 102 9.12 7.06 10.30
C ALA A 102 9.98 7.44 9.06
N PHE A 103 11.30 7.61 9.24
CA PHE A 103 12.21 7.85 8.12
C PHE A 103 12.16 6.74 7.07
N ARG A 104 12.23 5.46 7.49
CA ARG A 104 12.15 4.31 6.57
C ARG A 104 10.82 4.31 5.81
N THR A 105 9.72 4.56 6.51
CA THR A 105 8.37 4.62 5.94
C THR A 105 8.29 5.69 4.85
N PHE A 106 8.70 6.94 5.13
CA PHE A 106 8.63 8.01 4.11
C PHE A 106 9.63 7.80 2.97
N ALA A 107 10.82 7.25 3.25
CA ALA A 107 11.77 6.88 2.21
C ALA A 107 11.21 5.81 1.27
N ASP A 108 10.55 4.79 1.82
CA ASP A 108 9.91 3.74 1.04
C ASP A 108 8.75 4.29 0.22
N MET A 109 7.84 5.06 0.85
CA MET A 109 6.74 5.75 0.15
C MET A 109 7.26 6.58 -1.03
N ARG A 110 8.28 7.42 -0.81
CA ARG A 110 8.90 8.23 -1.86
C ARG A 110 9.50 7.36 -2.96
N SER A 111 10.13 6.24 -2.62
CA SER A 111 10.71 5.31 -3.59
C SER A 111 9.68 4.62 -4.50
N ARG A 112 8.39 4.62 -4.11
CA ARG A 112 7.27 4.06 -4.88
C ARG A 112 6.40 5.12 -5.56
N GLY A 113 6.80 6.39 -5.49
CA GLY A 113 6.08 7.50 -6.11
C GLY A 113 4.91 8.05 -5.28
N ILE A 114 4.88 7.85 -3.96
CA ILE A 114 3.87 8.49 -3.10
C ILE A 114 4.26 9.96 -2.84
N ASP A 115 3.28 10.86 -2.96
CA ASP A 115 3.42 12.32 -2.80
C ASP A 115 3.00 12.83 -1.42
N GLY A 116 2.50 11.97 -0.55
CA GLY A 116 2.08 12.40 0.77
C GLY A 116 1.27 11.36 1.51
N VAL A 117 0.75 11.76 2.66
CA VAL A 117 -0.04 10.90 3.54
C VAL A 117 -1.32 11.56 4.01
N ILE A 118 -2.38 10.77 4.11
CA ILE A 118 -3.60 11.14 4.83
C ILE A 118 -3.49 10.43 6.18
N VAL A 119 -3.30 11.19 7.25
CA VAL A 119 -3.01 10.64 8.58
C VAL A 119 -4.32 10.32 9.29
N ASP A 120 -4.58 9.04 9.53
CA ASP A 120 -5.66 8.61 10.42
C ASP A 120 -5.36 9.06 11.86
N TRP A 121 -6.28 9.80 12.47
CA TRP A 121 -6.02 10.58 13.67
C TRP A 121 -7.18 10.54 14.68
N TYR A 122 -6.84 10.26 15.94
CA TYR A 122 -7.78 9.97 17.04
C TYR A 122 -7.86 11.06 18.12
N GLY A 123 -7.49 12.30 17.82
CA GLY A 123 -7.55 13.37 18.82
C GLY A 123 -6.21 13.70 19.47
N ALA A 124 -6.11 14.92 20.01
CA ALA A 124 -4.94 15.43 20.70
C ALA A 124 -4.60 14.60 21.95
N GLY A 125 -3.32 14.27 22.14
CA GLY A 125 -2.88 13.49 23.31
C GLY A 125 -3.16 11.98 23.24
N HIS A 126 -3.81 11.49 22.17
CA HIS A 126 -3.84 10.06 21.86
C HIS A 126 -2.45 9.60 21.37
N PHE A 127 -2.14 8.30 21.48
CA PHE A 127 -0.86 7.74 21.02
C PHE A 127 -0.59 8.07 19.54
N VAL A 128 -1.62 7.99 18.70
CA VAL A 128 -1.58 8.32 17.27
C VAL A 128 -1.10 9.75 17.02
N ASP A 129 -1.56 10.72 17.81
CA ASP A 129 -1.09 12.10 17.75
C ASP A 129 0.37 12.22 18.19
N THR A 130 0.77 11.47 19.22
CA THR A 130 2.17 11.42 19.70
C THR A 130 3.11 10.87 18.63
N ALA A 131 2.74 9.75 18.01
CA ALA A 131 3.50 9.10 16.94
C ALA A 131 3.55 9.97 15.68
N TRP A 132 2.45 10.63 15.32
CA TRP A 132 2.45 11.56 14.19
C TRP A 132 3.38 12.76 14.42
N ARG A 133 3.34 13.38 15.60
CA ARG A 133 4.25 14.48 15.94
C ARG A 133 5.71 14.06 15.92
N ALA A 134 6.02 12.82 16.35
CA ALA A 134 7.37 12.25 16.24
C ALA A 134 7.81 12.01 14.77
N SER A 135 6.86 11.79 13.87
CA SER A 135 7.10 11.57 12.43
C SER A 135 7.34 12.86 11.64
N LEU A 136 6.81 14.00 12.10
CA LEU A 136 6.91 15.28 11.37
C LEU A 136 8.35 15.72 11.04
N PRO A 137 9.35 15.65 11.95
CA PRO A 137 10.74 15.98 11.61
C PRO A 137 11.34 15.06 10.54
N GLU A 138 10.85 13.83 10.45
CA GLU A 138 11.30 12.85 9.46
C GLU A 138 10.64 13.09 8.10
N LEU A 139 9.34 13.42 8.07
CA LEU A 139 8.63 13.85 6.86
C LEU A 139 9.27 15.11 6.25
N ALA A 140 9.75 16.04 7.08
CA ALA A 140 10.40 17.27 6.65
C ALA A 140 11.68 17.03 5.81
N LYS A 141 12.26 15.83 5.86
CA LYS A 141 13.42 15.43 5.04
C LYS A 141 13.04 15.06 3.61
N PHE A 142 11.75 14.97 3.29
CA PHE A 142 11.20 14.64 1.98
C PHE A 142 10.41 15.84 1.42
N PRO A 143 11.10 16.91 0.96
CA PRO A 143 10.42 18.07 0.40
C PRO A 143 9.60 17.65 -0.82
N GLY A 144 8.33 18.07 -0.85
CA GLY A 144 7.36 17.65 -1.86
C GLY A 144 6.37 16.59 -1.36
N MET A 145 6.68 15.88 -0.26
CA MET A 145 5.67 15.07 0.42
C MET A 145 4.77 15.95 1.28
N THR A 146 3.46 15.85 1.08
CA THR A 146 2.45 16.58 1.87
C THR A 146 1.75 15.67 2.89
N PHE A 147 1.00 16.26 3.80
CA PHE A 147 0.12 15.50 4.68
C PHE A 147 -1.20 16.22 4.97
N SER A 148 -2.28 15.47 5.19
CA SER A 148 -3.53 15.97 5.77
C SER A 148 -3.91 15.15 7.00
N ILE A 149 -4.88 15.66 7.76
CA ILE A 149 -5.47 14.92 8.88
C ILE A 149 -6.83 14.37 8.46
N MET A 150 -7.02 13.07 8.68
CA MET A 150 -8.32 12.40 8.67
C MET A 150 -8.75 12.21 10.13
N ILE A 151 -9.80 12.91 10.55
CA ILE A 151 -10.37 12.70 11.88
C ILE A 151 -11.20 11.43 11.81
N ASP A 152 -10.82 10.40 12.57
CA ASP A 152 -11.56 9.14 12.59
C ASP A 152 -12.56 9.08 13.75
N SER A 153 -13.59 8.25 13.58
CA SER A 153 -14.66 8.01 14.55
C SER A 153 -14.14 7.51 15.93
N GLY A 154 -12.97 6.90 15.96
CA GLY A 154 -12.20 6.56 17.16
C GLY A 154 -11.88 7.80 18.02
N SER A 155 -11.72 8.98 17.42
CA SER A 155 -11.60 10.24 18.17
C SER A 155 -12.74 10.45 19.16
N PHE A 156 -13.97 10.00 18.85
CA PHE A 156 -15.13 10.18 19.73
C PHE A 156 -15.31 9.03 20.71
N LYS A 157 -14.77 7.85 20.39
CA LYS A 157 -14.76 6.70 21.30
C LYS A 157 -13.69 6.85 22.37
N PHE A 158 -12.50 7.33 21.98
CA PHE A 158 -11.30 7.31 22.82
C PHE A 158 -10.91 8.69 23.36
N ASN A 159 -11.32 9.78 22.69
CA ASN A 159 -10.80 11.11 22.98
C ASN A 159 -11.83 12.25 22.81
N ALA A 160 -13.11 11.97 23.05
CA ALA A 160 -14.13 13.00 23.03
C ALA A 160 -13.88 14.04 24.12
N CYS A 161 -14.11 15.33 23.82
CA CYS A 161 -14.01 16.35 24.87
C CYS A 161 -15.12 16.17 25.91
N ARG A 162 -14.79 16.42 27.17
CA ARG A 162 -15.68 16.10 28.30
C ARG A 162 -16.99 16.88 28.23
N GLY A 163 -18.10 16.15 28.12
CA GLY A 163 -19.45 16.73 28.04
C GLY A 163 -19.80 17.35 26.69
N CYS A 164 -18.95 17.16 25.67
CA CYS A 164 -19.20 17.61 24.32
C CYS A 164 -20.15 16.67 23.57
N ASP A 165 -20.96 17.23 22.68
CA ASP A 165 -21.57 16.47 21.60
C ASP A 165 -20.55 16.26 20.45
N LEU A 166 -20.99 15.57 19.39
CA LEU A 166 -20.16 15.29 18.21
C LEU A 166 -19.63 16.60 17.59
N THR A 167 -20.50 17.59 17.39
CA THR A 167 -20.15 18.90 16.81
C THR A 167 -19.09 19.63 17.65
N ALA A 168 -19.27 19.71 18.97
CA ALA A 168 -18.33 20.35 19.87
C ALA A 168 -16.99 19.60 19.92
N THR A 169 -17.01 18.27 19.80
CA THR A 169 -15.78 17.47 19.70
C THR A 169 -15.04 17.73 18.40
N ILE A 170 -15.74 17.81 17.26
CA ILE A 170 -15.13 18.20 15.98
C ILE A 170 -14.50 19.59 16.09
N LEU A 171 -15.22 20.58 16.63
CA LEU A 171 -14.70 21.93 16.83
C LEU A 171 -13.45 21.97 17.73
N ASN A 172 -13.42 21.15 18.78
CA ASN A 172 -12.27 21.00 19.66
C ASN A 172 -11.06 20.41 18.91
N ASN A 173 -11.29 19.36 18.12
CA ASN A 173 -10.25 18.76 17.28
C ASN A 173 -9.73 19.75 16.23
N LEU A 174 -10.63 20.49 15.56
CA LEU A 174 -10.28 21.53 14.61
C LEU A 174 -9.40 22.63 15.22
N ALA A 175 -9.70 23.05 16.45
CA ALA A 175 -8.89 24.04 17.16
C ALA A 175 -7.46 23.56 17.40
N TYR A 176 -7.29 22.26 17.66
CA TYR A 176 -5.98 21.64 17.83
C TYR A 176 -5.23 21.53 16.51
N ILE A 177 -5.82 20.88 15.49
CA ILE A 177 -5.13 20.65 14.21
C ILE A 177 -4.80 21.96 13.48
N SER A 178 -5.65 22.98 13.62
CA SER A 178 -5.41 24.29 13.02
C SER A 178 -4.17 24.96 13.60
N ARG A 179 -3.96 24.82 14.92
CA ARG A 179 -2.80 25.39 15.60
C ARG A 179 -1.53 24.56 15.38
N GLU A 180 -1.64 23.24 15.47
CA GLU A 180 -0.47 22.35 15.47
C GLU A 180 0.03 22.03 14.06
N TYR A 181 -0.87 21.91 13.08
CA TYR A 181 -0.54 21.31 11.78
C TYR A 181 -0.65 22.28 10.59
N PHE A 182 -1.61 23.20 10.59
CA PHE A 182 -1.86 24.04 9.39
C PHE A 182 -0.74 25.04 9.09
N THR A 183 0.12 25.35 10.06
CA THR A 183 1.30 26.21 9.85
C THR A 183 2.42 25.52 9.08
N SER A 184 2.35 24.20 8.89
CA SER A 184 3.33 23.47 8.09
C SER A 184 3.14 23.78 6.59
N ASN A 185 4.23 24.09 5.91
CA ASN A 185 4.25 24.21 4.44
C ASN A 185 4.02 22.87 3.73
N GLN A 186 4.10 21.74 4.45
CA GLN A 186 3.77 20.41 3.94
C GLN A 186 2.31 20.02 4.26
N TYR A 187 1.52 20.86 4.92
CA TYR A 187 0.09 20.58 5.08
C TYR A 187 -0.60 20.64 3.71
N LEU A 188 -1.34 19.59 3.35
CA LEU A 188 -2.02 19.46 2.08
C LEU A 188 -3.11 20.51 1.95
N ARG A 189 -3.08 21.24 0.84
CA ARG A 189 -4.01 22.31 0.51
C ARG A 189 -4.54 22.15 -0.90
N TYR A 190 -5.80 22.50 -1.10
CA TYR A 190 -6.41 22.63 -2.42
C TYR A 190 -6.91 24.06 -2.57
N ASP A 191 -6.47 24.76 -3.62
CA ASP A 191 -6.73 26.19 -3.83
C ASP A 191 -6.40 27.07 -2.60
N GLY A 192 -5.34 26.71 -1.86
CA GLY A 192 -4.89 27.41 -0.65
C GLY A 192 -5.60 26.98 0.65
N HIS A 193 -6.72 26.27 0.55
CA HIS A 193 -7.51 25.81 1.69
C HIS A 193 -6.96 24.50 2.28
N PRO A 194 -6.77 24.38 3.61
CA PRO A 194 -6.34 23.13 4.23
C PRO A 194 -7.41 22.05 4.05
N ILE A 195 -6.97 20.86 3.66
CA ILE A 195 -7.85 19.70 3.51
C ILE A 195 -7.91 18.93 4.82
N VAL A 196 -9.13 18.69 5.31
CA VAL A 196 -9.40 17.77 6.42
C VAL A 196 -10.43 16.76 5.94
N SER A 197 -10.19 15.48 6.22
CA SER A 197 -11.17 14.42 5.95
C SER A 197 -11.72 13.85 7.24
N GLU A 198 -12.82 13.12 7.12
CA GLU A 198 -13.41 12.36 8.22
C GLU A 198 -13.53 10.89 7.85
N PHE A 199 -13.46 9.99 8.83
CA PHE A 199 -13.74 8.57 8.66
C PHE A 199 -14.79 8.11 9.66
N GLY A 200 -15.91 7.58 9.16
CA GLY A 200 -16.91 6.90 9.98
C GLY A 200 -17.72 7.80 10.93
N MET A 201 -17.79 9.11 10.71
CA MET A 201 -18.53 10.03 11.61
C MET A 201 -20.01 9.70 11.70
N ASP A 202 -20.62 9.31 10.58
CA ASP A 202 -22.05 9.01 10.50
C ASP A 202 -22.46 7.85 11.41
N ALA A 203 -21.52 6.96 11.77
CA ALA A 203 -21.75 5.85 12.67
C ALA A 203 -21.80 6.27 14.16
N VAL A 204 -21.22 7.43 14.51
CA VAL A 204 -21.15 7.90 15.91
C VAL A 204 -22.13 9.02 16.22
N GLY A 205 -22.72 9.67 15.20
CA GLY A 205 -23.79 10.66 15.40
C GLY A 205 -23.99 11.57 14.20
N LYS A 206 -24.82 12.61 14.38
CA LYS A 206 -25.03 13.66 13.37
C LYS A 206 -24.31 14.94 13.79
N ALA A 207 -23.35 15.36 12.98
CA ALA A 207 -22.65 16.63 13.17
C ALA A 207 -23.46 17.80 12.59
N ASP A 208 -23.39 18.95 13.24
CA ASP A 208 -23.90 20.22 12.71
C ASP A 208 -22.82 20.85 11.82
N TRP A 209 -22.82 20.46 10.55
CA TRP A 209 -21.87 20.95 9.55
C TRP A 209 -21.98 22.45 9.29
N ALA A 210 -23.16 23.06 9.50
CA ALA A 210 -23.32 24.50 9.38
C ALA A 210 -22.56 25.24 10.47
N ARG A 211 -22.65 24.76 11.72
CA ARG A 211 -21.88 25.31 12.84
C ARG A 211 -20.39 25.06 12.69
N ILE A 212 -19.99 23.89 12.18
CA ILE A 212 -18.58 23.56 11.92
C ILE A 212 -17.99 24.50 10.86
N HIS A 213 -18.69 24.66 9.73
CA HIS A 213 -18.26 25.55 8.65
C HIS A 213 -18.22 27.01 9.11
N ALA A 214 -19.23 27.48 9.86
CA ALA A 214 -19.24 28.85 10.37
C ALA A 214 -18.04 29.17 11.28
N ALA A 215 -17.54 28.19 12.04
CA ALA A 215 -16.36 28.35 12.88
C ALA A 215 -15.03 28.25 12.12
N TYR A 216 -14.99 27.43 11.05
CA TYR A 216 -13.79 27.19 10.24
C TYR A 216 -14.11 27.23 8.74
N PRO A 217 -14.46 28.42 8.20
CA PRO A 217 -14.95 28.55 6.82
C PRO A 217 -13.88 28.24 5.77
N ASP A 218 -12.60 28.34 6.15
CA ASP A 218 -11.47 28.13 5.26
C ASP A 218 -11.10 26.64 5.09
N ILE A 219 -11.64 25.72 5.88
CA ILE A 219 -11.31 24.28 5.78
C ILE A 219 -12.12 23.64 4.65
N TYR A 220 -11.45 22.85 3.81
CA TYR A 220 -12.12 22.00 2.83
C TYR A 220 -12.32 20.59 3.40
N TRP A 221 -13.59 20.27 3.66
CA TRP A 221 -13.99 18.98 4.19
C TRP A 221 -14.21 17.95 3.09
N ILE A 222 -13.53 16.81 3.22
CA ILE A 222 -13.71 15.66 2.34
C ILE A 222 -14.33 14.52 3.15
N HIS A 223 -15.47 14.02 2.69
CA HIS A 223 -16.25 13.03 3.42
C HIS A 223 -16.10 11.62 2.83
N THR A 224 -16.34 10.62 3.66
CA THR A 224 -16.30 9.23 3.26
C THR A 224 -17.47 8.95 2.30
N LEU A 225 -17.18 8.25 1.20
CA LEU A 225 -18.16 7.63 0.30
C LEU A 225 -19.04 8.62 -0.48
N ALA A 226 -19.83 8.10 -1.43
CA ALA A 226 -20.56 8.95 -2.37
C ALA A 226 -21.60 9.89 -1.71
N GLN A 227 -22.19 9.49 -0.59
CA GLN A 227 -23.10 10.37 0.18
C GLN A 227 -22.39 11.59 0.76
N GLY A 228 -21.06 11.55 0.89
CA GLY A 228 -20.24 12.67 1.33
C GLY A 228 -20.36 13.90 0.43
N PHE A 229 -20.70 13.73 -0.85
CA PHE A 229 -20.96 14.84 -1.77
C PHE A 229 -22.25 15.62 -1.41
N ASP A 230 -23.21 14.97 -0.76
CA ASP A 230 -24.52 15.55 -0.44
C ASP A 230 -24.53 16.27 0.93
N LEU A 231 -23.45 16.18 1.71
CA LEU A 231 -23.36 16.80 3.03
C LEU A 231 -23.26 18.34 2.92
N PRO A 232 -23.97 19.10 3.78
CA PRO A 232 -23.84 20.55 3.81
C PRO A 232 -22.39 20.98 3.99
N TYR A 233 -21.94 21.92 3.16
CA TYR A 233 -20.56 22.47 3.19
C TYR A 233 -19.45 21.45 2.88
N SER A 234 -19.80 20.26 2.41
CA SER A 234 -18.83 19.33 1.82
C SER A 234 -18.09 19.99 0.67
N LYS A 235 -16.78 19.73 0.61
CA LYS A 235 -15.92 20.09 -0.51
C LYS A 235 -15.48 18.88 -1.31
N GLY A 236 -15.96 17.70 -0.96
CA GLY A 236 -15.63 16.51 -1.70
C GLY A 236 -15.95 15.23 -0.98
N ALA A 237 -15.65 14.14 -1.68
CA ALA A 237 -15.70 12.82 -1.08
C ALA A 237 -14.59 11.92 -1.61
N TYR A 238 -14.31 10.86 -0.84
CA TYR A 238 -13.38 9.81 -1.23
C TYR A 238 -14.05 8.43 -1.27
N VAL A 239 -13.56 7.56 -2.14
CA VAL A 239 -13.99 6.15 -2.19
C VAL A 239 -13.14 5.29 -1.26
N TRP A 240 -13.74 4.22 -0.73
CA TRP A 240 -13.08 3.24 0.14
C TRP A 240 -13.42 1.82 -0.33
N GLU A 241 -12.60 0.81 -0.06
CA GLU A 241 -12.94 -0.58 -0.42
C GLU A 241 -14.27 -1.01 0.20
N GLN A 242 -15.00 -1.87 -0.52
CA GLN A 242 -16.21 -2.50 -0.01
C GLN A 242 -16.05 -4.02 0.00
N PRO A 243 -15.34 -4.58 1.00
CA PRO A 243 -15.21 -6.01 1.14
C PRO A 243 -16.56 -6.64 1.50
N SER A 244 -16.79 -7.88 1.05
CA SER A 244 -18.01 -8.62 1.37
C SER A 244 -17.79 -9.55 2.56
N PRO A 245 -18.86 -9.96 3.29
CA PRO A 245 -18.74 -10.94 4.36
C PRO A 245 -17.98 -12.21 3.91
N TRP A 246 -17.16 -12.78 4.79
CA TRP A 246 -16.28 -13.92 4.47
C TRP A 246 -17.00 -15.16 3.93
N ASN A 247 -18.27 -15.34 4.30
CA ASN A 247 -19.12 -16.43 3.82
C ASN A 247 -19.69 -16.20 2.40
N THR A 248 -19.40 -15.06 1.78
CA THR A 248 -19.80 -14.71 0.42
C THR A 248 -18.77 -15.25 -0.58
N PRO A 249 -19.18 -15.79 -1.75
CA PRO A 249 -18.23 -16.20 -2.78
C PRO A 249 -17.30 -15.05 -3.17
N GLN A 250 -15.99 -15.32 -3.30
CA GLN A 250 -14.98 -14.29 -3.61
C GLN A 250 -15.33 -13.46 -4.85
N ALA A 251 -15.81 -14.11 -5.91
CA ALA A 251 -16.23 -13.42 -7.14
C ALA A 251 -17.40 -12.44 -6.91
N ALA A 252 -18.32 -12.75 -5.99
CA ALA A 252 -19.39 -11.83 -5.61
C ALA A 252 -18.85 -10.65 -4.78
N GLY A 253 -17.84 -10.88 -3.94
CA GLY A 253 -17.14 -9.81 -3.21
C GLY A 253 -16.45 -8.81 -4.15
N THR A 254 -15.69 -9.30 -5.12
CA THR A 254 -15.08 -8.45 -6.15
C THR A 254 -16.13 -7.69 -6.96
N ARG A 255 -17.28 -8.30 -7.26
CA ARG A 255 -18.37 -7.63 -7.96
C ARG A 255 -19.02 -6.53 -7.11
N HIS A 256 -19.19 -6.76 -5.80
CA HIS A 256 -19.75 -5.77 -4.88
C HIS A 256 -18.84 -4.53 -4.82
N ASP A 257 -17.54 -4.75 -4.63
CA ASP A 257 -16.51 -3.70 -4.66
C ASP A 257 -16.54 -2.90 -5.97
N LEU A 258 -16.54 -3.61 -7.12
CA LEU A 258 -16.58 -2.97 -8.43
C LEU A 258 -17.82 -2.09 -8.62
N LEU A 259 -19.02 -2.62 -8.36
CA LEU A 259 -20.27 -1.88 -8.53
C LEU A 259 -20.33 -0.64 -7.64
N TYR A 260 -19.83 -0.77 -6.41
CA TYR A 260 -19.74 0.33 -5.48
C TYR A 260 -18.78 1.42 -5.97
N ARG A 261 -17.57 1.03 -6.37
CA ARG A 261 -16.55 1.94 -6.89
C ARG A 261 -17.01 2.65 -8.15
N GLU A 262 -17.63 1.94 -9.09
CA GLU A 262 -18.19 2.53 -10.30
C GLU A 262 -19.31 3.53 -10.00
N ARG A 263 -20.20 3.21 -9.05
CA ARG A 263 -21.24 4.13 -8.60
C ARG A 263 -20.66 5.41 -8.01
N PHE A 264 -19.63 5.30 -7.17
CA PHE A 264 -18.94 6.47 -6.62
C PHE A 264 -18.42 7.38 -7.74
N TYR A 265 -17.67 6.83 -8.68
CA TYR A 265 -17.08 7.67 -9.73
C TYR A 265 -18.12 8.23 -10.71
N ASN A 266 -19.21 7.51 -10.97
CA ASN A 266 -20.32 8.04 -11.77
C ASN A 266 -20.98 9.24 -11.07
N ILE A 267 -21.13 9.21 -9.74
CA ILE A 267 -21.63 10.36 -8.97
C ILE A 267 -20.61 11.50 -8.99
N ALA A 268 -19.33 11.20 -8.81
CA ALA A 268 -18.23 12.15 -8.79
C ALA A 268 -18.11 12.96 -10.10
N GLN A 269 -18.23 12.31 -11.26
CA GLN A 269 -18.17 12.99 -12.56
C GLN A 269 -19.32 13.96 -12.81
N ASN A 270 -20.43 13.83 -12.07
CA ASN A 270 -21.60 14.70 -12.17
C ASN A 270 -21.63 15.81 -11.11
N GLN A 271 -20.59 15.92 -10.28
CA GLN A 271 -20.48 16.98 -9.28
C GLN A 271 -20.17 18.34 -9.93
N PRO A 272 -20.62 19.46 -9.32
CA PRO A 272 -20.30 20.78 -9.83
C PRO A 272 -18.78 21.05 -9.77
N PRO A 273 -18.26 21.96 -10.63
CA PRO A 273 -16.87 22.38 -10.56
C PRO A 273 -16.46 22.84 -9.16
N GLY A 274 -15.25 22.47 -8.73
CA GLY A 274 -14.73 22.79 -7.40
C GLY A 274 -15.05 21.75 -6.32
N MET A 275 -15.85 20.72 -6.63
CA MET A 275 -15.99 19.55 -5.77
C MET A 275 -14.79 18.61 -5.95
N ILE A 276 -14.11 18.30 -4.85
CA ILE A 276 -12.90 17.47 -4.85
C ILE A 276 -13.32 16.00 -4.84
N THR A 277 -12.94 15.28 -5.88
CA THR A 277 -13.00 13.82 -5.89
C THR A 277 -11.65 13.28 -5.47
N VAL A 278 -11.63 12.41 -4.46
CA VAL A 278 -10.45 11.64 -4.09
C VAL A 278 -10.68 10.19 -4.53
N GLY A 279 -9.92 9.73 -5.51
CA GLY A 279 -9.95 8.32 -5.92
C GLY A 279 -9.37 7.41 -4.86
N GLY A 280 -9.57 6.11 -5.01
CA GLY A 280 -9.07 5.10 -4.07
C GLY A 280 -8.50 3.91 -4.81
N ALA A 281 -7.40 3.37 -4.28
CA ALA A 281 -6.74 2.17 -4.76
C ALA A 281 -6.33 1.27 -3.59
N TRP A 282 -6.66 -0.02 -3.68
CA TRP A 282 -6.41 -1.03 -2.65
C TRP A 282 -6.02 -2.36 -3.30
N SER A 283 -5.21 -3.15 -2.60
CA SER A 283 -4.75 -4.44 -3.11
C SER A 283 -5.68 -5.60 -2.79
N GLY A 284 -6.56 -5.45 -1.82
CA GLY A 284 -7.41 -6.50 -1.26
C GLY A 284 -7.84 -6.12 0.16
N PHE A 285 -8.53 -7.03 0.84
CA PHE A 285 -8.97 -6.82 2.22
C PHE A 285 -9.23 -8.16 2.91
N ASP A 286 -8.80 -8.30 4.16
CA ASP A 286 -9.02 -9.44 5.03
C ASP A 286 -8.83 -9.00 6.50
N ASP A 287 -9.94 -8.68 7.16
CA ASP A 287 -9.99 -8.23 8.56
C ASP A 287 -10.10 -9.39 9.57
N THR A 288 -9.70 -10.62 9.20
CA THR A 288 -9.66 -11.76 10.13
C THR A 288 -8.65 -11.58 11.27
N LYS A 289 -7.73 -10.62 11.15
CA LYS A 289 -6.79 -10.22 12.23
C LYS A 289 -7.25 -9.01 13.02
N ALA A 290 -8.31 -8.33 12.57
CA ALA A 290 -8.83 -7.16 13.24
C ALA A 290 -9.80 -7.54 14.36
N SER A 291 -9.66 -6.90 15.51
CA SER A 291 -10.57 -7.11 16.65
C SER A 291 -12.02 -6.75 16.33
N TRP A 292 -12.24 -5.76 15.45
CA TRP A 292 -13.58 -5.35 15.00
C TRP A 292 -14.19 -6.28 13.95
N GLY A 293 -13.37 -7.01 13.18
CA GLY A 293 -13.82 -8.00 12.20
C GLY A 293 -14.12 -9.37 12.81
N ALA A 294 -13.70 -9.63 14.06
CA ALA A 294 -13.72 -10.97 14.66
C ALA A 294 -15.07 -11.71 14.63
N ALA A 295 -16.19 -10.97 14.75
CA ALA A 295 -17.54 -11.57 14.75
C ALA A 295 -18.09 -11.85 13.34
N ALA A 296 -17.66 -11.08 12.34
CA ALA A 296 -18.16 -11.15 10.98
C ALA A 296 -17.08 -10.62 10.02
N PRO A 297 -16.01 -11.39 9.78
CA PRO A 297 -14.91 -10.92 8.96
C PRO A 297 -15.39 -10.69 7.52
N ARG A 298 -14.70 -9.80 6.84
CA ARG A 298 -14.96 -9.41 5.46
C ARG A 298 -13.72 -9.68 4.62
N TYR A 299 -13.95 -9.89 3.34
CA TYR A 299 -12.94 -10.25 2.38
C TYR A 299 -13.13 -9.53 1.06
N LEU A 300 -12.01 -9.11 0.50
CA LEU A 300 -11.87 -8.75 -0.90
C LEU A 300 -10.60 -9.42 -1.43
N ALA A 301 -10.78 -10.30 -2.42
CA ALA A 301 -9.67 -11.07 -2.96
C ALA A 301 -8.60 -10.14 -3.57
N PRO A 302 -7.31 -10.36 -3.31
CA PRO A 302 -6.25 -9.59 -3.96
C PRO A 302 -6.04 -9.98 -5.43
N ALA A 303 -6.58 -11.14 -5.84
CA ALA A 303 -6.58 -11.65 -7.20
C ALA A 303 -5.20 -11.55 -7.88
N CYS A 304 -4.14 -11.94 -7.15
CA CYS A 304 -2.76 -11.90 -7.61
C CYS A 304 -2.27 -10.51 -8.04
N GLY A 305 -2.79 -9.44 -7.44
CA GLY A 305 -2.49 -8.06 -7.80
C GLY A 305 -3.44 -7.45 -8.83
N ARG A 306 -4.41 -8.21 -9.36
CA ARG A 306 -5.41 -7.66 -10.30
C ARG A 306 -6.36 -6.70 -9.62
N THR A 307 -6.75 -6.94 -8.37
CA THR A 307 -7.63 -6.01 -7.63
C THR A 307 -7.02 -4.62 -7.54
N TRP A 308 -5.71 -4.55 -7.28
CA TRP A 308 -4.93 -3.32 -7.33
C TRP A 308 -5.02 -2.64 -8.70
N LEU A 309 -4.69 -3.34 -9.77
CA LEU A 309 -4.72 -2.77 -11.13
C LEU A 309 -6.14 -2.36 -11.57
N ASP A 310 -7.16 -3.10 -11.14
CA ASP A 310 -8.56 -2.84 -11.46
C ASP A 310 -9.07 -1.54 -10.84
N THR A 311 -8.55 -1.15 -9.66
CA THR A 311 -8.89 0.15 -9.03
C THR A 311 -8.38 1.33 -9.86
N PHE A 312 -7.14 1.26 -10.36
CA PHE A 312 -6.58 2.26 -11.28
C PHE A 312 -7.27 2.25 -12.64
N ARG A 313 -7.67 1.09 -13.15
CA ARG A 313 -8.46 1.02 -14.39
C ARG A 313 -9.77 1.80 -14.26
N SER A 314 -10.50 1.65 -13.15
CA SER A 314 -11.74 2.41 -12.92
C SER A 314 -11.52 3.93 -12.91
N ILE A 315 -10.36 4.40 -12.42
CA ILE A 315 -9.94 5.81 -12.48
C ILE A 315 -9.66 6.23 -13.93
N ASN A 316 -8.83 5.46 -14.63
CA ASN A 316 -8.37 5.80 -15.98
C ASN A 316 -9.47 5.78 -17.04
N GLU A 317 -10.56 5.04 -16.81
CA GLU A 317 -11.76 5.06 -17.66
C GLU A 317 -12.56 6.38 -17.55
N ARG A 318 -12.33 7.18 -16.51
CA ARG A 318 -13.18 8.32 -16.12
C ARG A 318 -12.44 9.64 -16.04
N PHE A 319 -11.12 9.60 -15.86
CA PHE A 319 -10.27 10.78 -15.77
C PHE A 319 -9.24 10.79 -16.91
N SER A 320 -8.79 11.97 -17.28
CA SER A 320 -7.86 12.18 -18.39
C SER A 320 -7.13 13.50 -18.25
N VAL A 321 -6.20 13.81 -19.16
CA VAL A 321 -5.54 15.11 -19.19
C VAL A 321 -6.52 16.31 -19.28
N ARG A 322 -7.74 16.10 -19.80
CA ARG A 322 -8.79 17.13 -19.91
C ARG A 322 -9.71 17.20 -18.68
N GLN A 323 -9.70 16.16 -17.86
CA GLN A 323 -10.49 16.04 -16.64
C GLN A 323 -9.63 15.34 -15.60
N GLN A 324 -8.79 16.14 -14.93
CA GLN A 324 -7.85 15.65 -13.94
C GLN A 324 -8.58 15.21 -12.68
N LEU A 325 -8.12 14.10 -12.10
CA LEU A 325 -8.41 13.74 -10.72
C LEU A 325 -7.39 14.45 -9.81
N PRO A 326 -7.80 15.21 -8.78
CA PRO A 326 -6.83 15.87 -7.90
C PRO A 326 -5.98 14.91 -7.08
N PHE A 327 -6.62 13.91 -6.46
CA PHE A 327 -5.99 13.03 -5.49
C PHE A 327 -6.40 11.57 -5.69
N VAL A 328 -5.48 10.64 -5.47
CA VAL A 328 -5.79 9.22 -5.19
C VAL A 328 -5.27 8.89 -3.80
N GLN A 329 -6.11 8.26 -2.98
CA GLN A 329 -5.73 7.65 -1.73
C GLN A 329 -5.37 6.17 -1.93
N LEU A 330 -4.21 5.75 -1.44
CA LEU A 330 -3.80 4.36 -1.37
C LEU A 330 -4.24 3.76 -0.03
N ILE A 331 -5.05 2.72 -0.08
CA ILE A 331 -5.76 2.14 1.06
C ILE A 331 -5.23 0.72 1.32
N THR A 332 -4.52 0.46 2.42
CA THR A 332 -3.86 1.43 3.32
C THR A 332 -2.35 1.27 3.23
N TRP A 333 -1.58 2.20 3.80
CA TRP A 333 -0.14 1.97 3.90
C TRP A 333 0.17 0.83 4.89
N ASN A 334 -0.37 0.91 6.10
CA ASN A 334 0.07 0.07 7.21
C ASN A 334 -1.06 -0.39 8.15
N ASP A 335 -2.27 -0.65 7.63
CA ASP A 335 -3.25 -1.43 8.37
C ASP A 335 -3.01 -2.94 8.14
N TYR A 336 -2.21 -3.52 9.04
CA TYR A 336 -1.88 -4.93 9.01
C TYR A 336 -3.03 -5.82 9.52
N GLU A 337 -3.95 -5.27 10.31
CA GLU A 337 -5.08 -6.00 10.87
C GLU A 337 -6.14 -6.29 9.81
N GLU A 338 -6.28 -5.40 8.83
CA GLU A 338 -7.23 -5.53 7.70
C GLU A 338 -6.66 -6.20 6.46
N GLY A 339 -5.39 -6.61 6.46
CA GLY A 339 -4.75 -7.19 5.28
C GLY A 339 -4.66 -6.23 4.09
N SER A 340 -4.88 -4.93 4.33
CA SER A 340 -4.87 -3.86 3.32
C SER A 340 -3.53 -3.13 3.25
N ALA A 341 -2.59 -3.40 4.16
CA ALA A 341 -1.27 -2.78 4.21
C ALA A 341 -0.45 -2.99 2.92
N LEU A 342 -0.12 -1.88 2.26
CA LEU A 342 0.76 -1.80 1.09
C LEU A 342 2.25 -1.71 1.44
N GLU A 343 2.59 -1.46 2.71
CA GLU A 343 3.96 -1.34 3.21
C GLU A 343 4.79 -2.59 2.88
N THR A 344 4.25 -3.78 3.12
CA THR A 344 4.91 -5.06 2.80
C THR A 344 4.89 -5.38 1.30
N GLY A 345 4.08 -4.66 0.51
CA GLY A 345 3.85 -4.88 -0.91
C GLY A 345 2.71 -5.86 -1.19
N ILE A 346 2.48 -6.10 -2.48
CA ILE A 346 1.39 -6.91 -2.99
C ILE A 346 1.96 -8.24 -3.48
N ALA A 347 1.47 -9.34 -2.92
CA ALA A 347 1.89 -10.69 -3.29
C ALA A 347 1.70 -10.95 -4.79
N SER A 348 2.73 -11.51 -5.42
CA SER A 348 2.67 -11.95 -6.80
C SER A 348 2.27 -13.42 -6.89
N CYS A 349 1.53 -13.78 -7.94
CA CYS A 349 1.32 -15.18 -8.33
C CYS A 349 2.13 -15.55 -9.58
N THR A 350 3.04 -14.68 -10.03
CA THR A 350 3.90 -14.92 -11.18
C THR A 350 4.82 -16.11 -10.90
N ALA A 351 4.78 -17.09 -11.78
CA ALA A 351 5.74 -18.17 -11.89
C ALA A 351 6.50 -17.99 -13.21
N ILE A 352 7.81 -18.25 -13.17
CA ILE A 352 8.69 -18.12 -14.34
C ILE A 352 9.19 -19.51 -14.71
N ASP A 353 8.88 -19.96 -15.92
CA ASP A 353 9.52 -21.11 -16.57
C ASP A 353 10.47 -20.59 -17.64
N ALA A 354 11.73 -21.00 -17.55
CA ALA A 354 12.79 -20.49 -18.41
C ALA A 354 13.75 -21.62 -18.78
N GLN A 355 13.98 -21.80 -20.08
CA GLN A 355 14.81 -22.89 -20.61
C GLN A 355 15.76 -22.39 -21.70
N PRO A 356 17.02 -22.85 -21.75
CA PRO A 356 17.93 -22.50 -22.82
C PRO A 356 17.50 -23.12 -24.15
N VAL A 357 17.46 -22.31 -25.21
CA VAL A 357 17.14 -22.73 -26.59
C VAL A 357 18.11 -22.03 -27.55
N GLY A 358 19.12 -22.76 -28.02
CA GLY A 358 20.16 -22.22 -28.89
C GLY A 358 20.90 -21.05 -28.24
N ALA A 359 20.93 -19.89 -28.91
CA ALA A 359 21.54 -18.65 -28.40
C ALA A 359 20.56 -17.78 -27.60
N SER A 360 19.49 -18.36 -27.06
CA SER A 360 18.44 -17.64 -26.33
C SER A 360 17.93 -18.44 -25.13
N VAL A 361 17.17 -17.78 -24.26
CA VAL A 361 16.37 -18.40 -23.20
C VAL A 361 14.90 -18.25 -23.60
N ALA A 362 14.21 -19.37 -23.80
CA ALA A 362 12.76 -19.36 -23.93
C ALA A 362 12.14 -19.07 -22.56
N VAL A 363 11.15 -18.18 -22.49
CA VAL A 363 10.55 -17.70 -21.24
C VAL A 363 9.04 -17.80 -21.32
N ARG A 364 8.43 -18.26 -20.24
CA ARG A 364 6.98 -18.22 -20.01
C ARG A 364 6.73 -17.73 -18.60
N ILE A 365 5.82 -16.77 -18.46
CA ILE A 365 5.39 -16.28 -17.15
C ILE A 365 3.88 -16.41 -16.98
N THR A 366 3.44 -16.72 -15.77
CA THR A 366 2.02 -16.58 -15.38
C THR A 366 1.73 -15.14 -14.93
N HIS A 367 0.46 -14.72 -15.00
CA HIS A 367 0.03 -13.39 -14.56
C HIS A 367 0.83 -12.24 -15.19
N GLN A 368 1.13 -12.33 -16.49
CA GLN A 368 1.92 -11.33 -17.21
C GLN A 368 1.37 -9.90 -17.05
N GLU A 369 0.06 -9.74 -16.89
CA GLU A 369 -0.59 -8.44 -16.67
C GLU A 369 -0.13 -7.71 -15.40
N THR A 370 0.48 -8.42 -14.43
CA THR A 370 0.98 -7.86 -13.18
C THR A 370 2.49 -7.64 -13.17
N VAL A 371 3.16 -7.98 -14.27
CA VAL A 371 4.59 -7.77 -14.49
C VAL A 371 4.78 -6.51 -15.34
N ASP A 372 5.72 -5.66 -14.95
CA ASP A 372 6.11 -4.46 -15.70
C ASP A 372 7.10 -4.83 -16.81
N HIS A 373 8.18 -5.50 -16.45
CA HIS A 373 9.21 -5.96 -17.38
C HIS A 373 10.01 -7.14 -16.80
N LEU A 374 10.81 -7.77 -17.65
CA LEU A 374 11.76 -8.81 -17.29
C LEU A 374 13.18 -8.27 -17.28
N GLU A 375 13.99 -8.73 -16.34
CA GLU A 375 15.42 -8.46 -16.27
C GLU A 375 16.20 -9.78 -16.35
N LEU A 376 17.15 -9.90 -17.29
CA LEU A 376 18.06 -11.04 -17.37
C LEU A 376 19.34 -10.72 -16.59
N TYR A 377 19.69 -11.57 -15.63
CA TYR A 377 20.91 -11.49 -14.85
C TYR A 377 21.83 -12.66 -15.18
N GLU A 378 23.13 -12.39 -15.26
CA GLU A 378 24.18 -13.40 -15.33
C GLU A 378 24.89 -13.48 -13.98
N GLN A 379 25.14 -14.70 -13.51
CA GLN A 379 25.89 -14.96 -12.30
C GLN A 379 27.40 -14.86 -12.56
N LEU A 380 28.08 -13.93 -11.89
CA LEU A 380 29.53 -13.75 -11.95
C LEU A 380 30.27 -14.40 -10.77
N GLY A 381 29.56 -14.64 -9.66
CA GLY A 381 30.10 -15.24 -8.45
C GLY A 381 28.99 -15.76 -7.54
N ALA A 382 29.32 -16.11 -6.30
CA ALA A 382 28.35 -16.71 -5.38
C ALA A 382 27.11 -15.82 -5.14
N VAL A 383 27.31 -14.51 -4.99
CA VAL A 383 26.28 -13.48 -4.75
C VAL A 383 26.48 -12.24 -5.63
N SER A 384 27.28 -12.35 -6.69
CA SER A 384 27.56 -11.24 -7.61
C SER A 384 26.89 -11.51 -8.95
N PHE A 385 26.13 -10.53 -9.43
CA PHE A 385 25.34 -10.63 -10.65
C PHE A 385 25.55 -9.42 -11.55
N ARG A 386 25.44 -9.64 -12.85
CA ARG A 386 25.43 -8.59 -13.87
C ARG A 386 24.06 -8.55 -14.53
N LEU A 387 23.42 -7.39 -14.57
CA LEU A 387 22.25 -7.17 -15.42
C LEU A 387 22.69 -7.21 -16.88
N VAL A 388 22.18 -8.17 -17.64
CA VAL A 388 22.45 -8.35 -19.07
C VAL A 388 21.54 -7.45 -19.91
N GLY A 389 20.26 -7.40 -19.56
CA GLY A 389 19.28 -6.62 -20.31
C GLY A 389 17.90 -6.59 -19.68
N ARG A 390 17.07 -5.67 -20.16
CA ARG A 390 15.66 -5.52 -19.80
C ARG A 390 14.78 -5.79 -21.01
N TYR A 391 13.67 -6.49 -20.79
CA TYR A 391 12.79 -6.96 -21.85
C TYR A 391 11.32 -6.72 -21.47
N PRO A 392 10.44 -6.51 -22.45
CA PRO A 392 9.00 -6.46 -22.20
C PRO A 392 8.49 -7.70 -21.44
N ALA A 393 7.42 -7.53 -20.66
CA ALA A 393 6.81 -8.62 -19.88
C ALA A 393 6.29 -9.78 -20.76
N ASP A 394 5.96 -9.51 -22.04
CA ASP A 394 5.47 -10.48 -23.01
C ASP A 394 6.59 -11.18 -23.83
N MET A 395 7.85 -10.91 -23.50
CA MET A 395 9.00 -11.52 -24.16
C MET A 395 9.02 -13.03 -23.93
N THR A 396 8.99 -13.80 -25.02
CA THR A 396 8.98 -15.28 -24.99
C THR A 396 10.34 -15.90 -25.30
N SER A 397 11.30 -15.13 -25.81
CA SER A 397 12.66 -15.58 -26.12
C SER A 397 13.64 -14.44 -25.89
N ILE A 398 14.52 -14.58 -24.90
CA ILE A 398 15.52 -13.59 -24.53
C ILE A 398 16.88 -13.97 -25.13
N PRO A 399 17.54 -13.12 -25.94
CA PRO A 399 18.85 -13.42 -26.49
C PRO A 399 19.92 -13.49 -25.38
N LEU A 400 20.83 -14.45 -25.49
CA LEU A 400 22.01 -14.57 -24.63
C LEU A 400 23.20 -13.76 -25.21
N PRO A 401 24.12 -13.28 -24.36
CA PRO A 401 25.35 -12.63 -24.81
C PRO A 401 26.29 -13.64 -25.53
N ASP A 402 27.22 -13.13 -26.35
CA ASP A 402 28.00 -13.89 -27.36
C ASP A 402 28.72 -15.16 -26.88
N SER A 403 29.04 -15.30 -25.58
CA SER A 403 29.65 -16.54 -25.04
C SER A 403 28.64 -17.65 -24.78
N GLY A 404 27.34 -17.35 -24.66
CA GLY A 404 26.23 -18.28 -24.43
C GLY A 404 26.25 -19.00 -23.08
N ALA A 405 27.37 -19.63 -22.73
CA ALA A 405 27.57 -20.44 -21.53
C ALA A 405 27.59 -19.60 -20.25
N GLY A 406 26.91 -20.08 -19.21
CA GLY A 406 26.81 -19.41 -17.93
C GLY A 406 25.57 -19.82 -17.14
N THR A 407 25.44 -19.28 -15.93
CA THR A 407 24.22 -19.41 -15.13
C THR A 407 23.50 -18.08 -15.13
N TYR A 408 22.25 -18.09 -15.61
CA TYR A 408 21.41 -16.90 -15.72
C TYR A 408 20.19 -17.00 -14.81
N PHE A 409 19.61 -15.85 -14.52
CA PHE A 409 18.37 -15.71 -13.75
C PHE A 409 17.48 -14.69 -14.44
N ILE A 410 16.18 -14.91 -14.42
CA ILE A 410 15.20 -13.95 -14.88
C ILE A 410 14.50 -13.38 -13.66
N LYS A 411 14.48 -12.06 -13.53
CA LYS A 411 13.64 -11.37 -12.56
C LYS A 411 12.45 -10.78 -13.30
N ALA A 412 11.24 -11.21 -12.94
CA ALA A 412 10.02 -10.50 -13.29
C ALA A 412 9.84 -9.34 -12.30
N VAL A 413 9.99 -8.12 -12.79
CA VAL A 413 9.73 -6.90 -12.01
C VAL A 413 8.23 -6.67 -12.02
N GLY A 414 7.60 -6.65 -10.84
CA GLY A 414 6.17 -6.39 -10.73
C GLY A 414 5.79 -4.99 -11.22
N LYS A 415 4.52 -4.76 -11.55
CA LYS A 415 3.95 -3.40 -11.63
C LYS A 415 4.05 -2.70 -10.26
N PRO A 416 3.82 -1.38 -10.14
CA PRO A 416 3.98 -0.67 -8.88
C PRO A 416 3.35 -1.41 -7.70
N PHE A 417 4.10 -1.53 -6.60
CA PHE A 417 3.77 -2.27 -5.37
C PHE A 417 3.73 -3.80 -5.46
N ILE A 418 3.80 -4.40 -6.64
CA ILE A 418 3.76 -5.86 -6.81
C ILE A 418 5.15 -6.45 -6.59
N GLU A 419 5.19 -7.59 -5.90
CA GLU A 419 6.41 -8.35 -5.59
C GLU A 419 7.20 -8.72 -6.86
N ASN A 420 8.52 -8.58 -6.78
CA ASN A 420 9.45 -9.05 -7.80
C ASN A 420 9.69 -10.55 -7.62
N VAL A 421 9.64 -11.32 -8.72
CA VAL A 421 9.87 -12.78 -8.69
C VAL A 421 11.14 -13.10 -9.44
N VAL A 422 12.02 -13.93 -8.85
CA VAL A 422 13.25 -14.41 -9.48
C VAL A 422 13.10 -15.88 -9.85
N SER A 423 13.47 -16.24 -11.08
CA SER A 423 13.41 -17.62 -11.57
C SER A 423 14.43 -18.52 -10.85
N PRO A 424 14.27 -19.85 -10.93
CA PRO A 424 15.39 -20.78 -10.73
C PRO A 424 16.56 -20.47 -11.68
N PRO A 425 17.78 -20.98 -11.39
CA PRO A 425 18.93 -20.81 -12.28
C PRO A 425 18.72 -21.47 -13.64
N VAL A 426 18.98 -20.72 -14.71
CA VAL A 426 19.00 -21.19 -16.10
C VAL A 426 20.46 -21.45 -16.49
N VAL A 427 20.86 -22.71 -16.52
CA VAL A 427 22.24 -23.10 -16.85
C VAL A 427 22.35 -23.34 -18.35
N VAL A 428 23.16 -22.51 -19.01
CA VAL A 428 23.51 -22.64 -20.44
C VAL A 428 24.92 -23.22 -20.53
N ARG A 429 25.10 -24.23 -21.39
CA ARG A 429 26.36 -24.95 -21.55
C ARG A 429 27.00 -24.70 -22.89
#